data_AF-A0AAD6SJV9-F1
#
_entry.id   AF-A0AAD6SJV9-F1
#
_cell.length_a   1.000
_cell.length_b   1.000
_cell.length_c   1.000
_cell.angle_alpha   90.00
_cell.angle_beta   90.00
_cell.angle_gamma   90.00
#
_symmetry.space_group_name_H-M   'P 1'
#
loop_
_entity.id
_entity.type
_entity.pdbx_description
1 polymer ?
#
loop_
_entity_poly.entity_id
_entity_poly.type
_entity_poly.pdbx_seq_one_letter_code
_entity_poly.pdbx_strand_id
1 'polypeptide(L)'
;MTSFNQLSSGTESSVPVAGVPQPNSDQVAALQQMWAAMNTLTQGNSIPLYAHVTSLKLFIRPVLCRCACRPPPPSLAPPPSLAPPPSLPPRPFPLLSPSLRPPSLSPPTVAPAPALPPALNGGGVFRTSGPWVAGSLYYVVPSRPLMPIAEVDDGSDDALWYCITRGTYVGVTLSHPLATNAVIGVSGSAMKGHKTQAKALAAFNEMLSFRMVAVIQ
;
A
#
# COMPACT_ATOMS: atom_id res chain seq x y z
N MET A 1 48.80 -56.30 11.21
CA MET A 1 48.45 -56.15 12.63
C MET A 1 47.47 -54.99 12.72
N THR A 2 46.17 -55.30 12.64
CA THR A 2 45.17 -55.24 13.75
C THR A 2 44.81 -53.78 14.11
N SER A 3 43.58 -53.29 14.14
CA SER A 3 42.25 -53.91 14.17
C SER A 3 41.15 -52.95 13.69
N PHE A 4 40.12 -53.56 13.12
CA PHE A 4 38.75 -53.07 12.94
C PHE A 4 38.12 -52.63 14.27
N ASN A 5 37.32 -51.55 14.28
CA ASN A 5 36.33 -51.32 15.33
C ASN A 5 34.96 -51.04 14.68
N GLN A 6 34.07 -52.03 14.82
CA GLN A 6 32.65 -51.91 14.55
C GLN A 6 31.98 -51.19 15.72
N LEU A 7 31.06 -50.27 15.43
CA LEU A 7 30.12 -49.75 16.42
C LEU A 7 28.69 -50.14 16.02
N SER A 8 28.06 -50.78 16.99
CA SER A 8 26.83 -51.55 17.00
C SER A 8 25.57 -50.80 16.55
N SER A 9 24.77 -51.53 15.78
CA SER A 9 23.34 -51.34 15.58
C SER A 9 22.56 -51.43 16.90
N GLY A 10 21.89 -50.34 17.27
CA GLY A 10 20.92 -50.30 18.35
C GLY A 10 19.55 -50.78 17.87
N THR A 11 19.07 -51.85 18.49
CA THR A 11 17.73 -52.43 18.28
C THR A 11 16.72 -51.67 19.14
N GLU A 12 15.95 -50.76 18.54
CA GLU A 12 14.83 -50.12 19.25
C GLU A 12 13.58 -51.01 19.18
N SER A 13 13.25 -51.55 20.36
CA SER A 13 12.07 -52.34 20.67
C SER A 13 10.81 -51.48 20.54
N SER A 14 9.99 -51.78 19.52
CA SER A 14 8.70 -51.12 19.29
C SER A 14 7.62 -51.68 20.22
N VAL A 15 7.11 -50.84 21.11
CA VAL A 15 5.93 -51.11 21.93
C VAL A 15 4.68 -50.80 21.10
N PRO A 16 3.70 -51.71 20.99
CA PRO A 16 2.47 -51.43 20.26
C PRO A 16 1.55 -50.49 21.06
N VAL A 17 1.45 -49.24 20.64
CA VAL A 17 0.38 -48.32 21.04
C VAL A 17 -0.90 -48.73 20.31
N ALA A 18 -1.86 -49.25 21.08
CA ALA A 18 -3.20 -49.55 20.62
C ALA A 18 -3.99 -48.26 20.38
N GLY A 19 -4.68 -48.18 19.23
CA GLY A 19 -5.88 -47.37 19.10
C GLY A 19 -5.79 -46.08 18.28
N VAL A 20 -5.10 -46.06 17.15
CA VAL A 20 -5.38 -45.05 16.11
C VAL A 20 -6.36 -45.66 15.11
N PRO A 21 -7.59 -45.14 14.95
CA PRO A 21 -8.51 -45.60 13.94
C PRO A 21 -7.88 -45.40 12.55
N GLN A 22 -7.59 -46.50 11.86
CA GLN A 22 -7.13 -46.45 10.48
C GLN A 22 -8.19 -45.75 9.62
N PRO A 23 -7.83 -44.73 8.84
CA PRO A 23 -8.77 -44.12 7.90
C PRO A 23 -9.16 -45.16 6.86
N ASN A 24 -10.48 -45.33 6.66
CA ASN A 24 -11.04 -46.20 5.64
C ASN A 24 -10.46 -45.83 4.27
N SER A 25 -10.21 -46.83 3.43
CA SER A 25 -9.58 -46.67 2.10
C SER A 25 -10.24 -45.60 1.23
N ASP A 26 -11.55 -45.39 1.41
CA ASP A 26 -12.31 -44.36 0.70
C ASP A 26 -11.91 -42.93 1.11
N GLN A 27 -11.53 -42.69 2.37
CA GLN A 27 -11.06 -41.39 2.81
C GLN A 27 -9.66 -41.07 2.28
N VAL A 28 -8.81 -42.08 2.17
CA VAL A 28 -7.47 -41.91 1.58
C VAL A 28 -7.58 -41.58 0.09
N ALA A 29 -8.48 -42.26 -0.63
CA ALA A 29 -8.73 -41.96 -2.04
C ALA A 29 -9.29 -40.53 -2.26
N ALA A 30 -10.21 -40.08 -1.40
CA ALA A 30 -10.77 -38.73 -1.48
C ALA A 30 -9.71 -37.64 -1.21
N LEU A 31 -8.83 -37.83 -0.22
CA LEU A 31 -7.72 -36.92 0.07
C LEU A 31 -6.68 -36.90 -1.07
N GLN A 32 -6.39 -38.05 -1.67
CA GLN A 32 -5.49 -38.15 -2.81
C GLN A 32 -6.04 -37.40 -4.04
N GLN A 33 -7.36 -37.50 -4.30
CA GLN A 33 -8.02 -36.78 -5.39
C GLN A 33 -8.04 -35.26 -5.14
N MET A 34 -8.27 -34.84 -3.89
CA MET A 34 -8.25 -33.42 -3.53
C MET A 34 -6.85 -32.81 -3.69
N TRP A 35 -5.80 -33.55 -3.31
CA TRP A 35 -4.41 -33.13 -3.54
C TRP A 35 -4.06 -33.03 -5.03
N ALA A 36 -4.51 -33.99 -5.84
CA ALA A 36 -4.31 -33.96 -7.29
C ALA A 36 -5.04 -32.79 -7.97
N ALA A 37 -6.26 -32.45 -7.52
CA ALA A 37 -7.03 -31.30 -8.01
C ALA A 37 -6.38 -29.96 -7.64
N MET A 38 -5.80 -29.86 -6.45
CA MET A 38 -5.06 -28.66 -6.02
C MET A 38 -3.80 -28.42 -6.87
N ASN A 39 -3.10 -29.49 -7.26
CA ASN A 39 -1.87 -29.39 -8.06
C ASN A 39 -2.11 -29.14 -9.55
N THR A 40 -3.31 -29.44 -10.07
CA THR A 40 -3.66 -29.19 -11.48
C THR A 40 -4.03 -27.73 -11.74
N LEU A 41 -4.45 -26.97 -10.72
CA LEU A 41 -4.69 -25.53 -10.83
C LEU A 41 -3.41 -24.70 -10.92
N THR A 42 -2.24 -25.27 -10.58
CA THR A 42 -0.94 -24.58 -10.60
C THR A 42 -0.13 -24.78 -11.88
N GLN A 43 -0.52 -25.69 -12.78
CA GLN A 43 0.25 -25.98 -14.01
C GLN A 43 -0.16 -25.17 -15.26
N GLY A 44 -1.08 -24.21 -15.14
CA GLY A 44 -1.53 -23.39 -16.27
C GLY A 44 -0.66 -22.18 -16.63
N ASN A 45 0.31 -21.78 -15.81
CA ASN A 45 1.17 -20.63 -16.12
C ASN A 45 2.63 -20.93 -15.74
N SER A 46 3.37 -21.42 -16.72
CA SER A 46 4.83 -21.51 -16.69
C SER A 46 5.45 -20.12 -16.54
N ILE A 47 5.78 -19.75 -15.30
CA ILE A 47 6.80 -18.76 -14.95
C ILE A 47 7.83 -19.51 -14.11
N PRO A 48 9.13 -19.48 -14.46
CA PRO A 48 10.15 -20.25 -13.74
C PRO A 48 10.39 -19.66 -12.36
N LEU A 49 9.76 -20.22 -11.33
CA LEU A 49 10.15 -20.00 -9.94
C LEU A 49 11.39 -20.83 -9.65
N TYR A 50 12.55 -20.18 -9.71
CA TYR A 50 13.75 -20.70 -9.06
C TYR A 50 13.49 -20.79 -7.56
N ALA A 51 13.36 -22.03 -7.10
CA ALA A 51 13.33 -22.36 -5.69
C ALA A 51 14.67 -21.96 -5.05
N HIS A 52 14.63 -21.01 -4.12
CA HIS A 52 15.68 -20.84 -3.12
C HIS A 52 15.10 -21.02 -1.72
N VAL A 53 15.10 -22.29 -1.34
CA VAL A 53 15.40 -22.87 -0.03
C VAL A 53 15.63 -21.84 1.10
N THR A 54 14.64 -21.80 1.99
CA THR A 54 14.73 -21.68 3.46
C THR A 54 16.06 -21.23 4.07
N SER A 55 16.05 -20.08 4.74
CA SER A 55 16.84 -19.88 5.96
C SER A 55 16.10 -18.98 6.95
N LEU A 56 15.31 -19.62 7.81
CA LEU A 56 14.71 -19.03 9.00
C LEU A 56 15.84 -18.72 9.99
N LYS A 57 16.41 -17.51 9.90
CA LYS A 57 17.30 -16.95 10.93
C LYS A 57 16.52 -15.91 11.72
N LEU A 58 15.86 -16.39 12.77
CA LEU A 58 15.46 -15.60 13.93
C LEU A 58 16.71 -14.92 14.50
N PHE A 59 16.95 -13.67 14.11
CA PHE A 59 17.92 -12.81 14.77
C PHE A 59 17.14 -11.78 15.60
N ILE A 60 16.75 -12.20 16.80
CA ILE A 60 16.38 -11.28 17.88
C ILE A 60 17.65 -10.49 18.22
N ARG A 61 17.70 -9.22 17.82
CA ARG A 61 18.63 -8.25 18.39
C ARG A 61 17.84 -7.08 18.99
N PRO A 62 17.95 -6.84 20.31
CA PRO A 62 17.46 -5.62 20.91
C PRO A 62 18.46 -4.51 20.60
N VAL A 63 18.09 -3.56 19.73
CA VAL A 63 18.82 -2.30 19.64
C VAL A 63 18.05 -1.29 20.49
N LEU A 64 18.38 -1.32 21.78
CA LEU A 64 18.35 -0.15 22.66
C LEU A 64 19.20 0.95 22.03
N CYS A 65 18.62 1.77 21.17
CA CYS A 65 19.26 3.03 20.75
C CYS A 65 18.69 4.16 21.59
N ARG A 66 19.38 4.34 22.72
CA ARG A 66 19.59 5.58 23.47
C ARG A 66 18.91 6.83 22.92
N CYS A 67 18.06 7.39 23.78
CA CYS A 67 17.81 8.82 23.91
C CYS A 67 19.06 9.65 23.57
N ALA A 68 19.06 10.28 22.40
CA ALA A 68 19.90 11.44 22.15
C ALA A 68 19.09 12.66 22.63
N CYS A 69 19.46 13.18 23.79
CA CYS A 69 19.02 14.44 24.33
C CYS A 69 19.15 15.53 23.26
N ARG A 70 18.01 16.05 22.78
CA ARG A 70 18.00 17.30 22.01
C ARG A 70 18.23 18.44 23.00
N PRO A 71 19.31 19.23 22.90
CA PRO A 71 19.45 20.42 23.72
C PRO A 71 18.30 21.41 23.38
N PRO A 72 17.72 22.10 24.38
CA PRO A 72 16.73 23.14 24.13
C PRO A 72 17.38 24.31 23.37
N PRO A 73 16.68 24.94 22.42
CA PRO A 73 17.16 26.18 21.83
C PRO A 73 17.21 27.28 22.90
N PRO A 74 18.25 28.13 22.91
CA PRO A 74 18.26 29.30 23.79
C PRO A 74 17.12 30.25 23.40
N SER A 75 16.26 30.51 24.39
CA SER A 75 15.26 31.57 24.40
C SER A 75 15.95 32.92 24.16
N LEU A 76 15.63 33.59 23.06
CA LEU A 76 16.09 34.94 22.77
C LEU A 76 15.02 35.73 22.01
N ALA A 77 14.60 36.80 22.69
CA ALA A 77 13.89 37.99 22.25
C ALA A 77 12.37 37.92 22.00
N PRO A 78 11.58 38.79 22.69
CA PRO A 78 10.19 39.07 22.31
C PRO A 78 10.12 39.82 20.98
N PRO A 79 9.05 39.63 20.19
CA PRO A 79 8.86 40.36 18.94
C PRO A 79 8.64 41.86 19.21
N PRO A 80 9.16 42.77 18.37
CA PRO A 80 8.72 44.15 18.38
C PRO A 80 7.24 44.20 17.98
N SER A 81 6.45 44.79 18.88
CA SER A 81 5.05 45.14 18.68
C SER A 81 4.91 46.06 17.47
N LEU A 82 4.55 45.49 16.31
CA LEU A 82 4.27 46.24 15.09
C LEU A 82 2.76 46.33 14.90
N ALA A 83 2.29 47.52 15.25
CA ALA A 83 1.07 48.25 14.91
C ALA A 83 -0.10 47.51 14.21
N PRO A 84 -1.35 47.79 14.63
CA PRO A 84 -2.54 47.37 13.89
C PRO A 84 -2.56 48.03 12.49
N PRO A 85 -2.95 47.30 11.43
CA PRO A 85 -3.17 47.92 10.13
C PRO A 85 -4.35 48.91 10.20
N PRO A 86 -4.28 50.06 9.51
CA PRO A 86 -5.37 51.01 9.47
C PRO A 86 -6.61 50.41 8.79
N SER A 87 -7.75 50.60 9.45
CA SER A 87 -9.09 50.28 8.98
C SER A 87 -9.32 50.83 7.57
N LEU A 88 -9.46 49.94 6.59
CA LEU A 88 -9.86 50.31 5.24
C LEU A 88 -11.37 50.61 5.18
N PRO A 89 -11.80 51.64 4.43
CA PRO A 89 -13.21 52.02 4.32
C PRO A 89 -14.04 50.97 3.55
N PRO A 90 -15.34 50.84 3.86
CA PRO A 90 -16.25 49.93 3.17
C PRO A 90 -16.42 50.38 1.71
N ARG A 91 -16.08 49.49 0.77
CA ARG A 91 -16.40 49.70 -0.65
C ARG A 91 -17.92 49.50 -0.85
N PRO A 92 -18.62 50.42 -1.52
CA PRO A 92 -20.01 50.22 -1.91
C PRO A 92 -20.12 49.13 -2.97
N PHE A 93 -21.00 48.17 -2.72
CA PHE A 93 -21.44 47.16 -3.68
C PHE A 93 -22.24 47.83 -4.82
N PRO A 94 -21.96 47.55 -6.11
CA PRO A 94 -22.93 47.80 -7.15
C PRO A 94 -24.02 46.72 -7.08
N LEU A 95 -25.22 47.15 -6.69
CA LEU A 95 -26.48 46.43 -6.91
C LEU A 95 -26.71 46.29 -8.42
N LEU A 96 -26.48 45.09 -8.96
CA LEU A 96 -26.98 44.72 -10.27
C LEU A 96 -28.19 43.81 -10.09
N SER A 97 -29.30 44.36 -10.58
CA SER A 97 -30.69 43.93 -10.59
C SER A 97 -30.96 42.43 -10.81
N PRO A 98 -32.08 41.91 -10.26
CA PRO A 98 -32.59 40.58 -10.58
C PRO A 98 -33.23 40.61 -11.98
N SER A 99 -32.61 39.92 -12.95
CA SER A 99 -33.26 39.65 -14.22
C SER A 99 -34.12 38.41 -14.08
N LEU A 100 -35.42 38.63 -13.89
CA LEU A 100 -36.47 37.65 -14.07
C LEU A 100 -36.47 37.15 -15.52
N ARG A 101 -36.19 35.86 -15.73
CA ARG A 101 -36.58 35.17 -16.97
C ARG A 101 -37.16 33.78 -16.67
N PRO A 102 -38.39 33.48 -17.12
CA PRO A 102 -39.07 32.19 -16.89
C PRO A 102 -38.66 31.12 -17.93
N PRO A 103 -39.14 29.86 -17.81
CA PRO A 103 -38.37 28.64 -18.04
C PRO A 103 -38.27 28.23 -19.51
N SER A 104 -37.10 27.75 -19.93
CA SER A 104 -36.96 26.96 -21.14
C SER A 104 -36.76 25.51 -20.75
N LEU A 105 -37.75 24.67 -21.04
CA LEU A 105 -37.58 23.22 -21.13
C LEU A 105 -36.46 22.94 -22.15
N SER A 106 -35.32 22.51 -21.66
CA SER A 106 -34.31 21.82 -22.44
C SER A 106 -33.86 20.60 -21.64
N PRO A 107 -33.76 19.40 -22.23
CA PRO A 107 -33.34 18.20 -21.52
C PRO A 107 -31.94 18.41 -20.91
N PRO A 108 -31.61 17.79 -19.77
CA PRO A 108 -30.31 17.94 -19.16
C PRO A 108 -29.25 17.42 -20.14
N THR A 109 -28.54 18.35 -20.79
CA THR A 109 -27.25 18.08 -21.40
C THR A 109 -26.34 17.66 -20.26
N VAL A 110 -26.22 16.34 -20.09
CA VAL A 110 -25.24 15.69 -19.23
C VAL A 110 -23.91 16.37 -19.51
N ALA A 111 -23.41 17.13 -18.53
CA ALA A 111 -22.08 17.67 -18.58
C ALA A 111 -21.13 16.50 -18.89
N PRO A 112 -20.25 16.60 -19.90
CA PRO A 112 -19.27 15.55 -20.11
C PRO A 112 -18.46 15.44 -18.82
N ALA A 113 -18.57 14.28 -18.16
CA ALA A 113 -17.70 13.94 -17.05
C ALA A 113 -16.25 14.24 -17.45
N PRO A 114 -15.39 14.74 -16.54
CA PRO A 114 -13.98 14.95 -16.85
C PRO A 114 -13.44 13.68 -17.50
N ALA A 115 -13.04 13.79 -18.77
CA ALA A 115 -12.61 12.63 -19.54
C ALA A 115 -11.38 12.04 -18.85
N LEU A 116 -11.57 10.90 -18.21
CA LEU A 116 -10.50 10.10 -17.60
C LEU A 116 -9.51 9.75 -18.72
N PRO A 117 -8.19 9.95 -18.53
CA PRO A 117 -7.21 9.58 -19.53
C PRO A 117 -7.28 8.07 -19.82
N PRO A 118 -7.15 7.66 -21.10
CA PRO A 118 -7.29 6.25 -21.49
C PRO A 118 -6.23 5.40 -20.78
N ALA A 119 -6.70 4.31 -20.17
CA ALA A 119 -5.88 3.33 -19.48
C ALA A 119 -4.88 2.70 -20.47
N LEU A 120 -3.59 2.99 -20.28
CA LEU A 120 -2.51 2.22 -20.89
C LEU A 120 -2.60 0.77 -20.37
N ASN A 121 -2.59 -0.18 -21.31
CA ASN A 121 -2.69 -1.63 -21.11
C ASN A 121 -1.87 -2.10 -19.90
N GLY A 122 -2.57 -2.47 -18.82
CA GLY A 122 -1.97 -2.89 -17.56
C GLY A 122 -2.81 -2.51 -16.35
N GLY A 123 -4.08 -2.93 -16.30
CA GLY A 123 -4.85 -2.94 -15.05
C GLY A 123 -5.16 -1.59 -14.40
N GLY A 124 -5.31 -0.50 -15.16
CA GLY A 124 -5.92 0.75 -14.68
C GLY A 124 -5.20 1.40 -13.49
N VAL A 125 -4.17 2.18 -13.81
CA VAL A 125 -3.32 2.95 -12.87
C VAL A 125 -4.14 3.88 -11.97
N PHE A 126 -5.26 4.39 -12.46
CA PHE A 126 -6.13 5.31 -11.75
C PHE A 126 -7.51 4.69 -11.53
N ARG A 127 -7.97 4.67 -10.28
CA ARG A 127 -9.22 4.01 -9.89
C ARG A 127 -10.11 4.93 -9.06
N THR A 128 -11.40 4.92 -9.34
CA THR A 128 -12.42 5.61 -8.54
C THR A 128 -13.01 4.70 -7.47
N SER A 129 -12.98 3.39 -7.70
CA SER A 129 -13.49 2.35 -6.81
C SER A 129 -12.80 1.02 -7.10
N GLY A 130 -12.82 0.10 -6.14
CA GLY A 130 -12.31 -1.25 -6.31
C GLY A 130 -11.55 -1.73 -5.07
N PRO A 131 -10.82 -2.85 -5.18
CA PRO A 131 -9.94 -3.27 -4.11
C PRO A 131 -8.88 -2.20 -3.88
N TRP A 132 -8.74 -1.79 -2.62
CA TRP A 132 -7.76 -0.83 -2.15
C TRP A 132 -6.41 -1.54 -2.08
N VAL A 133 -5.58 -1.40 -3.10
CA VAL A 133 -4.33 -2.15 -3.28
C VAL A 133 -3.17 -1.21 -3.60
N ALA A 134 -1.96 -1.66 -3.26
CA ALA A 134 -0.73 -1.02 -3.72
C ALA A 134 -0.62 -1.04 -5.25
N GLY A 135 0.20 -0.17 -5.81
CA GLY A 135 0.45 -0.06 -7.25
C GLY A 135 -0.61 0.74 -8.02
N SER A 136 -1.67 1.19 -7.36
CA SER A 136 -2.76 2.00 -7.94
C SER A 136 -2.87 3.36 -7.26
N LEU A 137 -3.34 4.35 -8.03
CA LEU A 137 -3.70 5.68 -7.57
C LEU A 137 -5.22 5.86 -7.60
N TYR A 138 -5.74 6.64 -6.68
CA TYR A 138 -7.17 6.79 -6.46
C TYR A 138 -7.61 8.25 -6.48
N TYR A 139 -8.76 8.50 -7.12
CA TYR A 139 -9.43 9.81 -7.12
C TYR A 139 -10.25 10.07 -5.86
N VAL A 140 -10.39 9.06 -5.00
CA VAL A 140 -11.17 9.10 -3.78
C VAL A 140 -10.31 8.57 -2.65
N VAL A 141 -10.44 9.15 -1.46
CA VAL A 141 -9.74 8.68 -0.27
C VAL A 141 -10.22 7.26 0.06
N PRO A 142 -9.31 6.26 0.14
CA PRO A 142 -9.66 4.90 0.50
C PRO A 142 -10.38 4.85 1.85
N SER A 143 -11.51 4.15 1.91
CA SER A 143 -12.24 3.94 3.18
C SER A 143 -11.62 2.88 4.07
N ARG A 144 -10.72 2.05 3.51
CA ARG A 144 -10.00 0.98 4.19
C ARG A 144 -8.51 1.07 3.87
N PRO A 145 -7.65 0.47 4.72
CA PRO A 145 -6.22 0.35 4.45
C PRO A 145 -5.94 -0.29 3.10
N LEU A 146 -4.87 0.15 2.45
CA LEU A 146 -4.38 -0.46 1.21
C LEU A 146 -3.78 -1.84 1.54
N MET A 147 -4.11 -2.82 0.70
CA MET A 147 -3.55 -4.17 0.76
C MET A 147 -2.29 -4.28 -0.12
N PRO A 148 -1.32 -5.10 0.28
CA PRO A 148 -0.17 -5.38 -0.56
C PRO A 148 -0.59 -6.14 -1.82
N ILE A 149 0.05 -5.82 -2.94
CA ILE A 149 0.05 -6.70 -4.11
C ILE A 149 1.19 -7.70 -3.97
N ALA A 150 1.05 -8.88 -4.58
CA ALA A 150 2.16 -9.83 -4.68
C ALA A 150 3.37 -9.08 -5.25
N GLU A 151 4.48 -9.13 -4.52
CA GLU A 151 5.64 -8.26 -4.71
C GLU A 151 6.04 -8.26 -6.18
N VAL A 152 5.87 -7.10 -6.82
CA VAL A 152 6.52 -6.84 -8.11
C VAL A 152 7.96 -6.55 -7.72
N ASP A 153 8.76 -7.61 -7.62
CA ASP A 153 10.20 -7.48 -7.51
C ASP A 153 10.68 -7.04 -8.89
N ASP A 154 10.78 -5.73 -9.11
CA ASP A 154 11.28 -5.17 -10.37
C ASP A 154 12.77 -5.50 -10.59
N GLY A 155 13.43 -6.24 -9.67
CA GLY A 155 14.85 -6.62 -9.74
C GLY A 155 15.80 -5.43 -9.80
N SER A 156 15.29 -4.22 -9.61
CA SER A 156 16.02 -2.97 -9.68
C SER A 156 16.22 -2.46 -8.26
N ASP A 157 17.45 -2.53 -7.77
CA ASP A 157 17.86 -2.04 -6.45
C ASP A 157 17.52 -0.56 -6.20
N ASP A 158 17.18 0.18 -7.26
CA ASP A 158 16.85 1.61 -7.25
C ASP A 158 15.35 1.91 -7.36
N ALA A 159 14.48 0.90 -7.49
CA ALA A 159 13.04 1.11 -7.58
C ALA A 159 12.46 1.61 -6.25
N LEU A 160 11.96 2.84 -6.24
CA LEU A 160 11.31 3.46 -5.08
C LEU A 160 9.79 3.35 -5.19
N TRP A 161 9.16 2.97 -4.07
CA TRP A 161 7.72 3.04 -3.87
C TRP A 161 7.32 4.43 -3.39
N TYR A 162 6.54 5.13 -4.20
CA TYR A 162 6.02 6.46 -3.90
C TYR A 162 4.67 6.37 -3.19
N CYS A 163 4.62 6.83 -1.95
CA CYS A 163 3.42 6.99 -1.15
C CYS A 163 2.90 8.43 -1.28
N ILE A 164 1.67 8.60 -1.72
CA ILE A 164 1.04 9.89 -2.01
C ILE A 164 -0.16 10.04 -1.09
N THR A 165 -0.02 10.90 -0.08
CA THR A 165 -1.06 11.11 0.93
C THR A 165 -1.92 12.34 0.62
N ARG A 166 -1.36 13.35 -0.05
CA ARG A 166 -2.09 14.54 -0.48
C ARG A 166 -1.72 14.91 -1.91
N GLY A 167 -2.71 15.11 -2.77
CA GLY A 167 -2.51 15.42 -4.18
C GLY A 167 -3.83 15.42 -4.96
N THR A 168 -3.76 15.54 -6.28
CA THR A 168 -4.90 15.28 -7.19
C THR A 168 -5.32 13.81 -7.16
N TYR A 169 -4.39 12.93 -6.75
CA TYR A 169 -4.61 11.50 -6.54
C TYR A 169 -3.89 11.05 -5.27
N VAL A 170 -4.40 9.99 -4.65
CA VAL A 170 -3.80 9.38 -3.45
C VAL A 170 -3.55 7.89 -3.67
N GLY A 171 -2.52 7.34 -3.04
CA GLY A 171 -2.22 5.91 -3.15
C GLY A 171 -0.73 5.60 -3.04
N VAL A 172 -0.35 4.40 -3.49
CA VAL A 172 1.04 3.93 -3.48
C VAL A 172 1.37 3.41 -4.87
N THR A 173 2.43 3.90 -5.50
CA THR A 173 2.83 3.52 -6.87
C THR A 173 4.34 3.35 -6.99
N LEU A 174 4.78 2.53 -7.93
CA LEU A 174 6.19 2.35 -8.32
C LEU A 174 6.68 3.41 -9.31
N SER A 175 5.75 3.99 -10.08
CA SER A 175 6.11 4.86 -11.19
C SER A 175 6.30 6.31 -10.74
N HIS A 176 7.54 6.79 -10.80
CA HIS A 176 7.87 8.18 -10.50
C HIS A 176 7.09 9.22 -11.32
N PRO A 177 6.96 9.13 -12.67
CA PRO A 177 6.22 10.13 -13.43
C PRO A 177 4.73 10.18 -13.06
N LEU A 178 4.13 9.03 -12.73
CA LEU A 178 2.75 8.98 -12.23
C LEU A 178 2.62 9.63 -10.86
N ALA A 179 3.58 9.38 -9.97
CA ALA A 179 3.57 9.99 -8.64
C ALA A 179 3.73 11.52 -8.70
N THR A 180 4.61 12.01 -9.57
CA THR A 180 4.80 13.46 -9.80
C THR A 180 3.55 14.11 -10.40
N ASN A 181 2.91 13.47 -11.38
CA ASN A 181 1.65 13.96 -11.95
C ASN A 181 0.52 14.05 -10.93
N ALA A 182 0.56 13.24 -9.87
CA ALA A 182 -0.45 13.28 -8.81
C ALA A 182 -0.27 14.43 -7.82
N VAL A 183 0.89 15.10 -7.82
CA VAL A 183 1.17 16.21 -6.88
C VAL A 183 1.39 17.54 -7.59
N ILE A 184 1.65 17.53 -8.90
CA ILE A 184 1.93 18.75 -9.66
C ILE A 184 0.76 19.75 -9.60
N GLY A 185 1.07 21.01 -9.30
CA GLY A 185 0.08 22.09 -9.25
C GLY A 185 -0.81 22.12 -8.00
N VAL A 186 -0.62 21.20 -7.04
CA VAL A 186 -1.45 21.12 -5.82
C VAL A 186 -0.71 21.72 -4.62
N SER A 187 -1.29 22.74 -4.01
CA SER A 187 -0.73 23.34 -2.80
C SER A 187 -0.90 22.40 -1.59
N GLY A 188 0.19 22.22 -0.84
CA GLY A 188 0.20 21.31 0.31
C GLY A 188 0.14 19.82 -0.06
N SER A 189 0.50 19.47 -1.30
CA SER A 189 0.71 18.07 -1.71
C SER A 189 1.78 17.39 -0.85
N ALA A 190 1.60 16.10 -0.59
CA ALA A 190 2.53 15.32 0.21
C ALA A 190 2.76 13.95 -0.46
N MET A 191 4.02 13.73 -0.84
CA MET A 191 4.51 12.48 -1.44
C MET A 191 5.84 12.09 -0.78
N LYS A 192 6.04 10.81 -0.54
CA LYS A 192 7.27 10.26 0.05
C LYS A 192 7.69 8.96 -0.63
N GLY A 193 8.96 8.86 -1.02
CA GLY A 193 9.55 7.64 -1.55
C GLY A 193 10.04 6.68 -0.46
N HIS A 194 9.85 5.39 -0.66
CA HIS A 194 10.25 4.31 0.24
C HIS A 194 10.91 3.18 -0.55
N LYS A 195 11.89 2.50 0.04
CA LYS A 195 12.60 1.39 -0.63
C LYS A 195 11.78 0.11 -0.77
N THR A 196 10.78 -0.09 0.08
CA THR A 196 9.99 -1.33 0.11
C THR A 196 8.50 -1.03 0.10
N GLN A 197 7.74 -1.89 -0.59
CA GLN A 197 6.28 -1.80 -0.68
C GLN A 197 5.65 -1.78 0.71
N ALA A 198 6.07 -2.70 1.59
CA ALA A 198 5.56 -2.81 2.95
C ALA A 198 5.73 -1.51 3.75
N LYS A 199 6.87 -0.80 3.59
CA LYS A 199 7.13 0.46 4.28
C LYS A 199 6.28 1.61 3.72
N ALA A 200 6.10 1.67 2.40
CA ALA A 200 5.22 2.65 1.77
C ALA A 200 3.76 2.47 2.22
N LEU A 201 3.29 1.23 2.25
CA LEU A 201 1.94 0.88 2.70
C LEU A 201 1.72 1.17 4.18
N ALA A 202 2.67 0.81 5.04
CA ALA A 202 2.59 1.12 6.46
C ALA A 202 2.47 2.64 6.68
N ALA A 203 3.31 3.43 6.00
CA ALA A 203 3.25 4.89 6.07
C ALA A 203 1.93 5.46 5.52
N PHE A 204 1.42 4.93 4.42
CA PHE A 204 0.13 5.35 3.87
C PHE A 204 -1.02 5.05 4.82
N ASN A 205 -1.07 3.83 5.35
CA ASN A 205 -2.14 3.37 6.24
C ASN A 205 -2.10 4.10 7.60
N GLU A 206 -0.90 4.43 8.09
CA GLU A 206 -0.71 5.31 9.25
C GLU A 206 -1.32 6.70 8.99
N MET A 207 -0.97 7.35 7.87
CA MET A 207 -1.51 8.65 7.50
C MET A 207 -3.03 8.62 7.25
N LEU A 208 -3.54 7.50 6.74
CA LEU A 208 -4.98 7.27 6.57
C LEU A 208 -5.69 7.19 7.92
N SER A 209 -5.09 6.54 8.92
CA SER A 209 -5.63 6.46 10.28
C SER A 209 -5.71 7.83 10.96
N PHE A 210 -4.72 8.70 10.70
CA PHE A 210 -4.71 10.09 11.18
C PHE A 210 -5.63 11.04 10.39
N ARG A 211 -6.38 10.54 9.39
CA ARG A 211 -7.23 11.35 8.50
C ARG A 211 -6.46 12.47 7.79
N MET A 212 -5.16 12.27 7.55
CA MET A 212 -4.32 13.22 6.84
C MET A 212 -4.29 13.00 5.33
N VAL A 213 -4.90 11.91 4.85
CA VAL A 213 -5.02 11.60 3.42
C VAL A 213 -6.19 12.39 2.83
N ALA A 214 -5.90 13.20 1.80
CA ALA A 214 -6.89 14.05 1.16
C ALA A 214 -6.62 14.19 -0.34
N VAL A 215 -7.69 14.07 -1.13
CA VAL A 215 -7.68 14.41 -2.55
C VAL A 215 -8.03 15.89 -2.68
N ILE A 216 -7.19 16.66 -3.37
CA ILE A 216 -7.33 18.10 -3.57
C ILE A 216 -7.57 18.31 -5.06
N GLN A 217 -8.70 18.93 -5.40
CA GLN A 217 -9.10 19.25 -6.77
C GLN A 217 -8.96 20.74 -7.04
#